data_AF-A0A7R8WS96-F1
#
_entry.id   AF-A0A7R8WS96-F1
#
_cell.length_a   1.000
_cell.length_b   1.000
_cell.length_c   1.000
_cell.angle_alpha   90.00
_cell.angle_beta   90.00
_cell.angle_gamma   90.00
#
_symmetry.space_group_name_H-M   'P 1'
#
loop_
_entity.id
_entity.type
_entity.pdbx_description
1 polymer ?
#
loop_
_entity_poly.entity_id
_entity_poly.type
_entity_poly.pdbx_seq_one_letter_code
_entity_poly.pdbx_strand_id
1 'polypeptide(L)'
;MLGKRVEDLAKSVTDLLVRQKQVTVGMPPSNERTITAPLPHHELRQLIHTAYGDDESSAMLTQELLLYLGMFIRTDPQLFTEVLRLRVVLIIQVMAQELARGLGIPAEDGSDKLLDLSPYDMKSLLFHIMSGKEFSVGSRKGKAGNISIASRLGKVSKKSDVDRLFAGDSSTTGEGGDTGEEIGRQQQGQWLRRRRLDGALNRVPTGFYSNMWSLLGKCQGLSIEGRVLPPTLTREMTAGELKFALHVETVLNTIPQPEYRQLMVEAMMVLMILVDYKVRGWSITR
;
A
#
# COMPACT_ATOMS: atom_id res chain seq x y z
N MET A 1 28.65 -18.28 3.13
CA MET A 1 27.18 -18.23 3.34
C MET A 1 26.46 -17.10 2.58
N LEU A 2 27.16 -16.09 2.01
CA LEU A 2 26.50 -15.03 1.22
C LEU A 2 25.95 -15.51 -0.15
N GLY A 3 26.55 -16.53 -0.78
CA GLY A 3 26.14 -17.01 -2.11
C GLY A 3 24.69 -17.53 -2.19
N LYS A 4 24.23 -18.30 -1.20
CA LYS A 4 22.86 -18.85 -1.19
C LYS A 4 21.78 -17.75 -1.09
N ARG A 5 21.97 -16.78 -0.20
CA ARG A 5 21.03 -15.64 -0.06
C ARG A 5 20.96 -14.79 -1.34
N VAL A 6 22.07 -14.69 -2.06
CA VAL A 6 22.14 -13.98 -3.34
C VAL A 6 21.35 -14.75 -4.40
N GLU A 7 21.48 -16.08 -4.47
CA GLU A 7 20.69 -16.90 -5.40
C GLU A 7 19.17 -16.81 -5.15
N ASP A 8 18.79 -16.79 -3.87
CA ASP A 8 17.40 -16.68 -3.44
C ASP A 8 16.76 -15.33 -3.81
N LEU A 9 17.57 -14.26 -3.93
CA LEU A 9 17.08 -12.92 -4.25
C LEU A 9 16.54 -12.83 -5.69
N ALA A 10 17.33 -13.23 -6.69
CA ALA A 10 16.84 -13.14 -8.07
C ALA A 10 15.70 -14.13 -8.34
N LYS A 11 15.69 -15.28 -7.65
CA LYS A 11 14.53 -16.18 -7.65
C LYS A 11 13.28 -15.48 -7.10
N SER A 12 13.41 -14.80 -5.96
CA SER A 12 12.31 -14.06 -5.34
C SER A 12 11.77 -12.92 -6.23
N VAL A 13 12.65 -12.19 -6.91
CA VAL A 13 12.25 -11.18 -7.90
C VAL A 13 11.56 -11.82 -9.11
N THR A 14 12.08 -12.95 -9.60
CA THR A 14 11.46 -13.70 -10.71
C THR A 14 10.06 -14.18 -10.33
N ASP A 15 9.86 -14.69 -9.10
CA ASP A 15 8.55 -15.12 -8.60
C ASP A 15 7.50 -14.01 -8.59
N LEU A 16 7.92 -12.76 -8.39
CA LEU A 16 7.06 -11.56 -8.48
C LEU A 16 6.74 -11.22 -9.94
N LEU A 17 7.77 -11.18 -10.80
CA LEU A 17 7.62 -10.82 -12.22
C LEU A 17 6.75 -11.80 -13.00
N VAL A 18 6.89 -13.10 -12.77
CA VAL A 18 6.08 -14.15 -13.43
C VAL A 18 4.59 -13.98 -13.13
N ARG A 19 4.25 -13.43 -11.96
CA ARG A 19 2.87 -13.10 -11.56
C ARG A 19 2.45 -11.68 -11.98
N GLN A 20 3.11 -11.14 -13.00
CA GLN A 20 2.82 -9.84 -13.59
C GLN A 20 2.95 -8.68 -12.59
N LYS A 21 3.85 -8.81 -11.60
CA LYS A 21 4.17 -7.73 -10.67
C LYS A 21 5.47 -7.08 -11.07
N GLN A 22 5.45 -5.77 -11.29
CA GLN A 22 6.68 -4.99 -11.46
C GLN A 22 7.27 -4.65 -10.11
N VAL A 23 8.58 -4.49 -10.04
CA VAL A 23 9.30 -4.16 -8.81
C VAL A 23 10.11 -2.90 -9.05
N THR A 24 10.09 -1.94 -8.14
CA THR A 24 11.01 -0.79 -8.18
C THR A 24 11.91 -0.74 -6.96
N VAL A 25 13.15 -0.35 -7.20
CA VAL A 25 14.20 -0.18 -6.19
C VAL A 25 14.88 1.18 -6.37
N GLY A 26 15.47 1.71 -5.31
CA GLY A 26 16.11 3.04 -5.32
C GLY A 26 15.18 4.16 -4.89
N MET A 27 15.78 5.28 -4.52
CA MET A 27 15.09 6.42 -3.92
C MET A 27 14.33 7.23 -4.98
N PRO A 28 12.99 7.38 -4.87
CA PRO A 28 12.24 8.32 -5.68
C PRO A 28 12.58 9.77 -5.30
N PRO A 29 12.62 10.74 -6.23
CA PRO A 29 12.39 10.61 -7.68
C PRO A 29 13.67 10.43 -8.52
N SER A 30 14.86 10.54 -7.95
CA SER A 30 16.11 10.72 -8.71
C SER A 30 16.70 9.43 -9.29
N ASN A 31 16.61 8.29 -8.58
CA ASN A 31 17.30 7.07 -8.97
C ASN A 31 16.42 5.81 -8.84
N GLU A 32 15.11 5.98 -8.94
CA GLU A 32 14.17 4.87 -8.93
C GLU A 32 14.28 4.06 -10.23
N ARG A 33 14.57 2.76 -10.10
CA ARG A 33 14.71 1.82 -11.23
C ARG A 33 13.61 0.78 -11.18
N THR A 34 12.94 0.59 -12.32
CA THR A 34 11.89 -0.42 -12.46
C THR A 34 12.48 -1.69 -13.08
N ILE A 35 12.28 -2.82 -12.40
CA ILE A 35 12.61 -4.15 -12.87
C ILE A 35 11.34 -4.74 -13.51
N THR A 36 11.40 -4.96 -14.82
CA THR A 36 10.28 -5.50 -15.62
C THR A 36 10.57 -6.89 -16.20
N ALA A 37 11.82 -7.36 -16.10
CA ALA A 37 12.27 -8.64 -16.60
C ALA A 37 13.18 -9.30 -15.56
N PRO A 38 13.24 -10.65 -15.51
CA PRO A 38 14.11 -11.34 -14.59
C PRO A 38 15.56 -11.02 -14.92
N LEU A 39 16.31 -10.61 -13.90
CA LEU A 39 17.73 -10.28 -14.02
C LEU A 39 18.56 -11.36 -13.32
N PRO A 40 19.75 -11.70 -13.84
CA PRO A 40 20.68 -12.55 -13.12
C PRO A 40 21.15 -11.87 -11.83
N HIS A 41 21.59 -12.66 -10.85
CA HIS A 41 21.85 -12.19 -9.50
C HIS A 41 22.91 -11.08 -9.41
N HIS A 42 23.92 -11.12 -10.26
CA HIS A 42 24.99 -10.12 -10.30
C HIS A 42 24.48 -8.76 -10.80
N GLU A 43 23.71 -8.74 -11.90
CA GLU A 43 23.08 -7.53 -12.43
C GLU A 43 22.09 -6.94 -11.44
N LEU A 44 21.27 -7.78 -10.80
CA LEU A 44 20.30 -7.32 -9.80
C LEU A 44 21.00 -6.63 -8.61
N ARG A 45 22.10 -7.21 -8.12
CA ARG A 45 22.87 -6.62 -7.02
C ARG A 45 23.53 -5.31 -7.43
N GLN A 46 24.13 -5.26 -8.63
CA GLN A 46 24.72 -4.03 -9.15
C GLN A 46 23.66 -2.94 -9.34
N LEU A 47 22.47 -3.31 -9.82
CA LEU A 47 21.34 -2.40 -9.98
C LEU A 47 20.92 -1.82 -8.64
N ILE A 48 20.75 -2.65 -7.61
CA ILE A 48 20.40 -2.20 -6.25
C ILE A 48 21.51 -1.27 -5.71
N HIS A 49 22.78 -1.69 -5.77
CA HIS A 49 23.89 -0.88 -5.30
C HIS A 49 23.98 0.47 -6.02
N THR A 50 23.79 0.49 -7.35
CA THR A 50 23.81 1.74 -8.13
C THR A 50 22.60 2.62 -7.81
N ALA A 51 21.45 2.02 -7.47
CA ALA A 51 20.23 2.75 -7.15
C ALA A 51 20.29 3.47 -5.79
N TYR A 52 21.01 2.90 -4.81
CA TYR A 52 21.18 3.48 -3.47
C TYR A 52 22.51 4.22 -3.26
N GLY A 53 23.51 4.02 -4.12
CA GLY A 53 24.82 4.68 -4.00
C GLY A 53 25.55 4.24 -2.75
N ASP A 54 25.80 5.19 -1.84
CA ASP A 54 26.54 4.97 -0.59
C ASP A 54 25.66 4.45 0.57
N ASP A 55 24.34 4.39 0.40
CA ASP A 55 23.41 3.90 1.43
C ASP A 55 23.30 2.36 1.44
N GLU A 56 24.30 1.71 2.02
CA GLU A 56 24.35 0.25 2.15
C GLU A 56 23.21 -0.31 3.02
N SER A 57 22.78 0.43 4.05
CA SER A 57 21.73 0.02 4.98
C SER A 57 20.38 -0.14 4.26
N SER A 58 19.98 0.87 3.48
CA SER A 58 18.75 0.81 2.66
C SER A 58 18.85 -0.24 1.56
N ALA A 59 20.03 -0.44 0.97
CA ALA A 59 20.25 -1.49 -0.02
C ALA A 59 20.10 -2.89 0.57
N MET A 60 20.61 -3.13 1.79
CA MET A 60 20.46 -4.40 2.51
C MET A 60 18.99 -4.64 2.86
N LEU A 61 18.32 -3.64 3.42
CA LEU A 61 16.91 -3.72 3.79
C LEU A 61 16.03 -4.01 2.56
N THR A 62 16.31 -3.38 1.43
CA THR A 62 15.61 -3.64 0.15
C THR A 62 15.76 -5.09 -0.29
N GLN A 63 16.98 -5.65 -0.20
CA GLN A 63 17.22 -7.05 -0.55
C GLN A 63 16.45 -8.00 0.38
N GLU A 64 16.44 -7.72 1.68
CA GLU A 64 15.71 -8.53 2.65
C GLU A 64 14.18 -8.49 2.41
N LEU A 65 13.61 -7.30 2.19
CA LEU A 65 12.20 -7.16 1.87
C LEU A 65 11.83 -7.86 0.56
N LEU A 66 12.69 -7.81 -0.46
CA LEU A 66 12.45 -8.53 -1.72
C LEU A 66 12.36 -10.04 -1.51
N LEU A 67 13.18 -10.62 -0.63
CA LEU A 67 13.07 -12.03 -0.26
C LEU A 67 11.74 -12.34 0.41
N TYR A 68 11.28 -11.49 1.35
CA TYR A 68 9.99 -11.67 2.00
C TYR A 68 8.81 -11.50 1.04
N LEU A 69 8.84 -10.50 0.15
CA LEU A 69 7.83 -10.29 -0.88
C LEU A 69 7.77 -11.49 -1.84
N GLY A 70 8.92 -12.02 -2.28
CA GLY A 70 9.00 -13.22 -3.11
C GLY A 70 8.53 -14.50 -2.41
N MET A 71 8.69 -14.58 -1.10
CA MET A 71 8.07 -15.65 -0.31
C MET A 71 6.55 -15.46 -0.21
N PHE A 72 6.06 -14.25 0.11
CA PHE A 72 4.63 -13.98 0.25
C PHE A 72 3.85 -14.15 -1.03
N ILE A 73 4.39 -13.77 -2.18
CA ILE A 73 3.70 -13.99 -3.47
C ILE A 73 3.54 -15.49 -3.77
N ARG A 74 4.42 -16.35 -3.23
CA ARG A 74 4.31 -17.81 -3.33
C ARG A 74 3.33 -18.40 -2.32
N THR A 75 3.34 -17.94 -1.07
CA THR A 75 2.50 -18.51 0.00
C THR A 75 1.09 -17.92 0.03
N ASP A 76 0.98 -16.61 -0.17
CA ASP A 76 -0.24 -15.81 0.01
C ASP A 76 -0.43 -14.83 -1.17
N PRO A 77 -0.67 -15.33 -2.41
CA PRO A 77 -0.75 -14.49 -3.61
C PRO A 77 -1.86 -13.43 -3.53
N GLN A 78 -2.88 -13.65 -2.69
CA GLN A 78 -3.99 -12.71 -2.47
C GLN A 78 -3.53 -11.35 -1.91
N LEU A 79 -2.37 -11.28 -1.25
CA LEU A 79 -1.80 -10.02 -0.75
C LEU A 79 -1.46 -9.04 -1.88
N PHE A 80 -1.36 -9.52 -3.12
CA PHE A 80 -0.90 -8.77 -4.27
C PHE A 80 -1.97 -8.56 -5.35
N THR A 81 -3.21 -9.04 -5.16
CA THR A 81 -4.29 -8.99 -6.17
C THR A 81 -4.49 -7.59 -6.75
N GLU A 82 -4.46 -6.58 -5.89
CA GLU A 82 -4.77 -5.18 -6.21
C GLU A 82 -3.54 -4.29 -6.42
N VAL A 83 -2.35 -4.90 -6.49
CA VAL A 83 -1.07 -4.21 -6.65
C VAL A 83 -0.43 -4.65 -7.96
N LEU A 84 -0.09 -3.73 -8.87
CA LEU A 84 0.64 -4.07 -10.10
C LEU A 84 2.14 -3.84 -9.95
N ARG A 85 2.54 -2.74 -9.31
CA ARG A 85 3.93 -2.38 -9.08
C ARG A 85 4.24 -2.28 -7.59
N LEU A 86 5.25 -3.04 -7.16
CA LEU A 86 5.78 -3.01 -5.80
C LEU A 86 6.91 -1.99 -5.72
N ARG A 87 6.62 -0.84 -5.10
CA ARG A 87 7.61 0.21 -4.86
C ARG A 87 8.30 -0.02 -3.52
N VAL A 88 9.38 -0.79 -3.51
CA VAL A 88 9.96 -1.33 -2.27
C VAL A 88 10.38 -0.21 -1.31
N VAL A 89 10.92 0.90 -1.81
CA VAL A 89 11.27 2.05 -0.95
C VAL A 89 10.06 2.68 -0.28
N LEU A 90 8.93 2.83 -0.98
CA LEU A 90 7.71 3.37 -0.35
C LEU A 90 7.17 2.42 0.71
N ILE A 91 7.30 1.11 0.50
CA ILE A 91 6.95 0.10 1.50
C ILE A 91 7.83 0.24 2.73
N ILE A 92 9.15 0.42 2.57
CA ILE A 92 10.10 0.66 3.66
C ILE A 92 9.72 1.93 4.45
N GLN A 93 9.45 3.03 3.75
CA GLN A 93 9.07 4.30 4.39
C GLN A 93 7.80 4.15 5.22
N VAL A 94 6.81 3.43 4.69
CA VAL A 94 5.57 3.13 5.40
C VAL A 94 5.82 2.19 6.59
N MET A 95 6.70 1.20 6.45
CA MET A 95 7.11 0.34 7.57
C MET A 95 7.73 1.16 8.70
N ALA A 96 8.69 2.03 8.38
CA ALA A 96 9.34 2.93 9.33
C ALA A 96 8.34 3.85 10.02
N GLN A 97 7.42 4.46 9.26
CA GLN A 97 6.40 5.36 9.79
C GLN A 97 5.40 4.62 10.71
N GLU A 98 4.99 3.41 10.34
CA GLU A 98 4.10 2.59 11.17
C GLU A 98 4.77 2.10 12.45
N LEU A 99 6.06 1.79 12.37
CA LEU A 99 6.87 1.43 13.52
C LEU A 99 7.02 2.61 14.47
N ALA A 100 7.39 3.78 13.95
CA ALA A 100 7.55 5.01 14.72
C ALA A 100 6.26 5.38 15.47
N ARG A 101 5.13 5.35 14.75
CA ARG A 101 3.80 5.61 15.30
C ARG A 101 3.41 4.59 16.38
N GLY A 102 3.76 3.32 16.18
CA GLY A 102 3.48 2.25 17.15
C GLY A 102 4.26 2.38 18.46
N LEU A 103 5.48 2.91 18.37
CA LEU A 103 6.37 3.10 19.51
C LEU A 103 6.23 4.50 20.15
N GLY A 104 5.53 5.42 19.49
CA GLY A 104 5.40 6.81 19.95
C GLY A 104 6.70 7.62 19.80
N ILE A 105 7.57 7.23 18.87
CA ILE A 105 8.82 7.94 18.56
C ILE A 105 8.61 8.85 17.33
N PRO A 106 9.44 9.90 17.15
CA PRO A 106 9.37 10.74 15.96
C PRO A 106 9.61 9.90 14.68
N ALA A 107 9.05 10.35 13.56
CA ALA A 107 9.05 9.59 12.30
C ALA A 107 10.47 9.37 11.73
N GLU A 108 11.40 10.26 12.06
CA GLU A 108 12.78 10.27 11.58
C GLU A 108 13.59 9.10 12.19
N ASP A 109 13.32 8.79 13.46
CA ASP A 109 13.94 7.66 14.17
C ASP A 109 13.36 6.30 13.74
N GLY A 110 12.28 6.31 12.95
CA GLY A 110 11.57 5.11 12.51
C GLY A 110 12.41 4.20 11.62
N SER A 111 13.25 4.77 10.75
CA SER A 111 14.15 4.00 9.87
C SER A 111 15.24 3.29 10.66
N ASP A 112 15.81 3.96 11.65
CA ASP A 112 16.87 3.37 12.49
C ASP A 112 16.31 2.20 13.30
N LYS A 113 15.11 2.39 13.87
CA LYS A 113 14.40 1.33 14.59
C LYS A 113 14.03 0.15 13.69
N LEU A 114 13.82 0.40 12.39
CA LEU A 114 13.52 -0.64 11.42
C LEU A 114 14.74 -1.55 11.16
N LEU A 115 15.94 -0.99 11.17
CA LEU A 115 17.20 -1.75 11.05
C LEU A 115 17.50 -2.60 12.29
N ASP A 116 17.00 -2.19 13.45
CA ASP A 116 17.11 -2.95 14.70
C ASP A 116 16.14 -4.14 14.82
N LEU A 117 15.19 -4.29 13.89
CA LEU A 117 14.19 -5.36 13.98
C LEU A 117 14.80 -6.74 13.77
N SER A 118 14.25 -7.73 14.48
CA SER A 118 14.52 -9.12 14.13
C SER A 118 13.91 -9.46 12.75
N PRO A 119 14.48 -10.43 12.02
CA PRO A 119 13.93 -10.90 10.74
C PRO A 119 12.44 -11.30 10.84
N TYR A 120 12.04 -11.87 11.98
CA TYR A 120 10.65 -12.24 12.23
C TYR A 120 9.74 -11.02 12.37
N ASP A 121 10.16 -10.01 13.13
CA ASP A 121 9.37 -8.78 13.33
C ASP A 121 9.27 -7.97 12.04
N MET A 122 10.35 -7.89 11.26
CA MET A 122 10.35 -7.25 9.94
C MET A 122 9.37 -7.95 8.99
N LYS A 123 9.43 -9.29 8.90
CA LYS A 123 8.50 -10.10 8.12
C LYS A 123 7.05 -9.90 8.58
N SER A 124 6.81 -9.89 9.89
CA SER A 124 5.47 -9.70 10.47
C SER A 124 4.92 -8.31 10.14
N LEU A 125 5.72 -7.26 10.31
CA LEU A 125 5.36 -5.89 9.97
C LEU A 125 4.99 -5.76 8.50
N LEU A 126 5.83 -6.31 7.61
CA LEU A 126 5.58 -6.30 6.17
C LEU A 126 4.28 -7.04 5.82
N PHE A 127 4.06 -8.23 6.41
CA PHE A 127 2.82 -8.99 6.20
C PHE A 127 1.59 -8.17 6.58
N HIS A 128 1.65 -7.50 7.73
CA HIS A 128 0.54 -6.69 8.22
C HIS A 128 0.25 -5.49 7.31
N ILE A 129 1.28 -4.79 6.83
CA ILE A 129 1.14 -3.70 5.86
C ILE A 129 0.55 -4.20 4.53
N MET A 130 1.09 -5.31 4.00
CA MET A 130 0.60 -5.92 2.77
C MET A 130 -0.82 -6.48 2.93
N SER A 131 -1.21 -6.91 4.12
CA SER A 131 -2.56 -7.43 4.36
C SER A 131 -3.63 -6.33 4.35
N GLY A 132 -3.25 -5.09 4.63
CA GLY A 132 -4.18 -3.98 4.83
C GLY A 132 -5.08 -4.12 6.05
N LYS A 133 -4.94 -5.20 6.84
CA LYS A 133 -5.70 -5.43 8.07
C LYS A 133 -5.20 -4.50 9.17
N GLU A 134 -6.07 -4.18 10.12
CA GLU A 134 -5.64 -3.41 11.28
C GLU A 134 -4.66 -4.20 12.14
N PHE A 135 -3.63 -3.51 12.61
CA PHE A 135 -2.64 -4.07 13.52
C PHE A 135 -2.17 -3.00 14.52
N SER A 136 -1.69 -3.45 15.67
CA SER A 136 -1.02 -2.62 16.66
C SER A 136 0.43 -3.06 16.76
N VAL A 137 1.32 -2.07 16.71
CA VAL A 137 2.72 -2.23 17.08
C VAL A 137 2.87 -1.63 18.47
N GLY A 138 3.57 -2.31 19.37
CA GLY A 138 3.86 -1.81 20.71
C GLY A 138 5.14 -2.40 21.26
N SER A 139 5.76 -1.72 22.20
CA SER A 139 6.93 -2.24 22.93
C SER A 139 6.45 -3.10 24.11
N ARG A 140 6.99 -4.33 24.22
CA ARG A 140 6.67 -5.19 25.36
C ARG A 140 7.41 -4.66 26.59
N LYS A 141 6.67 -4.16 27.60
CA LYS A 141 7.27 -3.63 28.86
C LYS A 141 8.17 -4.70 29.48
N GLY A 142 9.46 -4.38 29.64
CA GLY A 142 10.44 -5.21 30.34
C GLY A 142 11.75 -5.52 29.60
N LYS A 143 11.84 -5.29 28.29
CA LYS A 143 13.10 -5.34 27.53
C LYS A 143 13.08 -4.31 26.40
N ALA A 144 13.97 -3.32 26.48
CA ALA A 144 14.28 -2.46 25.34
C ALA A 144 14.70 -3.36 24.17
N GLY A 145 13.88 -3.41 23.12
CA GLY A 145 14.15 -4.22 21.91
C GLY A 145 13.08 -5.27 21.56
N ASN A 146 12.15 -5.62 22.45
CA ASN A 146 11.11 -6.60 22.13
C ASN A 146 9.84 -5.90 21.60
N ILE A 147 9.70 -5.84 20.28
CA ILE A 147 8.55 -5.25 19.59
C ILE A 147 7.46 -6.32 19.43
N SER A 148 6.24 -6.01 19.83
CA SER A 148 5.08 -6.87 19.59
C SER A 148 4.22 -6.29 18.48
N ILE A 149 3.99 -7.09 17.44
CA ILE A 149 3.08 -6.78 16.35
C ILE A 149 1.92 -7.76 16.45
N ALA A 150 0.71 -7.24 16.66
CA ALA A 150 -0.49 -8.04 16.78
C ALA A 150 -1.56 -7.51 15.83
N SER A 151 -2.22 -8.42 15.11
CA SER A 151 -3.45 -8.09 14.38
C SER A 151 -4.51 -7.64 15.39
N ARG A 152 -5.17 -6.52 15.08
CA ARG A 152 -6.43 -6.21 15.74
C ARG A 152 -7.47 -7.07 15.05
N LEU A 153 -7.75 -8.26 15.60
CA LEU A 153 -9.06 -8.86 15.30
C LEU A 153 -10.07 -7.86 15.81
N GLY A 154 -10.84 -7.25 14.89
CA GLY A 154 -11.91 -6.35 15.25
C GLY A 154 -12.77 -7.04 16.31
N LYS A 155 -12.65 -6.58 17.56
CA LYS A 155 -13.72 -6.73 18.53
C LYS A 155 -14.82 -5.79 18.03
N VAL A 156 -15.49 -6.19 16.95
CA VAL A 156 -16.90 -5.83 16.79
C VAL A 156 -17.53 -6.49 17.99
N SER A 157 -17.70 -5.72 19.07
CA SER A 157 -18.56 -6.15 20.15
C SER A 157 -19.86 -6.55 19.48
N LYS A 158 -20.21 -7.84 19.56
CA LYS A 158 -21.59 -8.30 19.37
C LYS A 158 -22.46 -7.77 20.52
N LYS A 159 -22.54 -6.45 20.62
CA LYS A 159 -23.58 -5.70 21.29
C LYS A 159 -24.01 -4.68 20.28
N SER A 160 -25.12 -4.99 19.61
CA SER A 160 -25.88 -4.09 18.76
C SER A 160 -25.90 -2.69 19.34
N ASP A 161 -25.50 -1.70 18.55
CA ASP A 161 -25.49 -0.27 18.90
C ASP A 161 -26.84 0.30 19.37
N VAL A 162 -27.93 -0.46 19.24
CA VAL A 162 -29.27 -0.08 19.73
C VAL A 162 -29.41 -0.26 21.24
N ASP A 163 -28.65 -1.16 21.87
CA ASP A 163 -28.84 -1.53 23.29
C ASP A 163 -28.16 -0.54 24.27
N ARG A 164 -27.26 0.31 23.77
CA ARG A 164 -26.57 1.34 24.57
C ARG A 164 -27.32 2.66 24.69
N LEU A 165 -28.33 2.90 23.85
CA LEU A 165 -29.14 4.11 23.92
C LEU A 165 -30.24 4.04 25.00
N PHE A 166 -30.56 2.84 25.52
CA PHE A 166 -31.66 2.63 26.47
C PHE A 166 -31.24 2.04 27.82
N ALA A 167 -29.99 1.64 28.00
CA ALA A 167 -29.49 1.16 29.29
C ALA A 167 -29.04 2.34 30.18
N GLY A 168 -30.02 3.07 30.71
CA GLY A 168 -29.82 3.83 31.93
C GLY A 168 -29.75 2.85 33.10
N ASP A 169 -28.58 2.69 33.72
CA ASP A 169 -28.51 2.64 35.18
C ASP A 169 -27.09 2.93 35.69
N SER A 170 -27.02 3.23 36.96
CA SER A 170 -26.35 4.39 37.52
C SER A 170 -25.22 4.02 38.48
N SER A 171 -24.12 4.77 38.45
CA SER A 171 -23.26 5.10 39.60
C SER A 171 -22.04 5.93 39.16
N THR A 172 -22.04 7.21 39.56
CA THR A 172 -20.91 8.02 40.10
C THR A 172 -19.54 7.88 39.42
N THR A 173 -18.84 8.92 38.93
CA THR A 173 -18.76 10.35 39.26
C THR A 173 -17.75 10.98 38.28
N GLY A 174 -18.00 12.20 37.80
CA GLY A 174 -16.95 13.15 37.42
C GLY A 174 -16.52 13.20 35.94
N GLU A 175 -16.76 14.37 35.35
CA GLU A 175 -16.14 14.96 34.14
C GLU A 175 -16.65 14.46 32.78
N GLY A 176 -17.69 15.16 32.33
CA GLY A 176 -18.19 15.09 30.97
C GLY A 176 -17.39 15.97 30.00
N GLY A 177 -17.27 15.47 28.77
CA GLY A 177 -17.02 16.28 27.58
C GLY A 177 -15.83 15.87 26.72
N ASP A 178 -15.75 14.63 26.18
CA ASP A 178 -14.94 14.39 24.95
C ASP A 178 -15.17 13.05 24.22
N THR A 179 -16.16 12.23 24.58
CA THR A 179 -16.24 10.85 24.03
C THR A 179 -16.64 10.76 22.56
N GLY A 180 -17.32 11.78 22.00
CA GLY A 180 -17.67 11.83 20.58
C GLY A 180 -16.53 12.30 19.67
N GLU A 181 -15.73 13.26 20.13
CA GLU A 181 -14.58 13.79 19.39
C GLU A 181 -13.40 12.81 19.38
N GLU A 182 -13.15 12.09 20.48
CA GLU A 182 -12.12 11.04 20.51
C GLU A 182 -12.42 9.88 19.56
N ILE A 183 -13.68 9.44 19.46
CA ILE A 183 -14.10 8.38 18.52
C ILE A 183 -13.96 8.87 17.07
N GLY A 184 -14.37 10.11 16.77
CA GLY A 184 -14.21 10.73 15.45
C GLY A 184 -12.75 10.91 15.03
N ARG A 185 -11.87 11.35 15.94
CA ARG A 185 -10.42 11.48 15.70
C ARG A 185 -9.74 10.12 15.53
N GLN A 186 -10.12 9.12 16.32
CA GLN A 186 -9.62 7.74 16.17
C GLN A 186 -10.04 7.13 14.83
N GLN A 187 -11.28 7.37 14.39
CA GLN A 187 -11.72 6.94 13.06
C GLN A 187 -10.96 7.71 11.97
N GLN A 188 -10.91 9.04 11.97
CA GLN A 188 -10.16 9.81 10.96
C GLN A 188 -8.68 9.38 10.85
N GLY A 189 -8.01 9.10 11.97
CA GLY A 189 -6.65 8.57 11.98
C GLY A 189 -6.53 7.20 11.27
N GLN A 190 -7.56 6.35 11.34
CA GLN A 190 -7.60 5.06 10.65
C GLN A 190 -7.75 5.21 9.14
N TRP A 191 -8.60 6.15 8.67
CA TRP A 191 -8.80 6.40 7.23
C TRP A 191 -7.55 7.01 6.59
N LEU A 192 -6.97 8.04 7.23
CA LEU A 192 -5.73 8.64 6.74
C LEU A 192 -4.60 7.60 6.68
N ARG A 193 -4.48 6.78 7.73
CA ARG A 193 -3.54 5.66 7.76
C ARG A 193 -3.82 4.68 6.62
N ARG A 194 -5.07 4.27 6.41
CA ARG A 194 -5.42 3.33 5.34
C ARG A 194 -5.01 3.87 3.98
N ARG A 195 -5.27 5.15 3.72
CA ARG A 195 -4.88 5.86 2.50
C ARG A 195 -3.36 5.96 2.33
N ARG A 196 -2.60 6.21 3.41
CA ARG A 196 -1.13 6.15 3.39
C ARG A 196 -0.63 4.79 2.92
N LEU A 197 -1.14 3.73 3.56
CA LEU A 197 -0.75 2.36 3.26
C LEU A 197 -1.10 1.98 1.81
N ASP A 198 -2.35 2.18 1.39
CA ASP A 198 -2.80 1.80 0.04
C ASP A 198 -2.15 2.65 -1.04
N GLY A 199 -1.99 3.96 -0.81
CA GLY A 199 -1.32 4.87 -1.72
C GLY A 199 0.16 4.51 -1.92
N ALA A 200 0.87 4.14 -0.86
CA ALA A 200 2.27 3.70 -0.95
C ALA A 200 2.41 2.34 -1.67
N LEU A 201 1.44 1.46 -1.50
CA LEU A 201 1.36 0.16 -2.17
C LEU A 201 0.79 0.25 -3.60
N ASN A 202 0.36 1.42 -4.05
CA ASN A 202 -0.40 1.60 -5.31
C ASN A 202 -1.59 0.63 -5.41
N ARG A 203 -2.29 0.41 -4.29
CA ARG A 203 -3.42 -0.51 -4.23
C ARG A 203 -4.67 0.17 -4.76
N VAL A 204 -5.26 -0.42 -5.80
CA VAL A 204 -6.53 0.05 -6.37
C VAL A 204 -7.63 -1.00 -6.22
N PRO A 205 -8.91 -0.59 -6.07
CA PRO A 205 -10.01 -1.54 -5.96
C PRO A 205 -10.08 -2.51 -7.16
N THR A 206 -10.56 -3.73 -6.91
CA THR A 206 -10.86 -4.68 -7.99
C THR A 206 -11.71 -4.06 -9.10
N GLY A 207 -11.32 -4.32 -10.36
CA GLY A 207 -12.01 -3.77 -11.53
C GLY A 207 -11.71 -2.29 -11.85
N PHE A 208 -10.90 -1.60 -11.03
CA PHE A 208 -10.56 -0.18 -11.23
C PHE A 208 -10.09 0.13 -12.65
N TYR A 209 -9.13 -0.64 -13.18
CA TYR A 209 -8.59 -0.40 -14.52
C TYR A 209 -9.62 -0.66 -15.63
N SER A 210 -10.44 -1.70 -15.49
CA SER A 210 -11.49 -1.99 -16.48
C SER A 210 -12.60 -0.92 -16.48
N ASN A 211 -12.94 -0.41 -15.30
CA ASN A 211 -13.89 0.70 -15.15
C ASN A 211 -13.28 2.01 -15.67
N MET A 212 -11.99 2.25 -15.44
CA MET A 212 -11.25 3.39 -15.99
C MET A 212 -11.24 3.39 -17.52
N TRP A 213 -11.01 2.22 -18.11
CA TRP A 213 -11.05 2.06 -19.56
C TRP A 213 -12.44 2.40 -20.11
N SER A 214 -13.49 1.90 -19.46
CA SER A 214 -14.89 2.18 -19.82
C SER A 214 -15.24 3.65 -19.68
N LEU A 215 -14.69 4.32 -18.65
CA LEU A 215 -14.85 5.75 -18.43
C LEU A 215 -14.14 6.57 -19.52
N LEU A 216 -12.89 6.24 -19.85
CA LEU A 216 -12.13 6.92 -20.89
C LEU A 216 -12.77 6.78 -22.27
N GLY A 217 -13.45 5.66 -22.55
CA GLY A 217 -14.22 5.48 -23.77
C GLY A 217 -15.42 6.44 -23.89
N LYS A 218 -15.88 7.01 -22.77
CA LYS A 218 -17.01 7.95 -22.69
C LYS A 218 -16.57 9.41 -22.55
N CYS A 219 -15.27 9.68 -22.36
CA CYS A 219 -14.73 11.03 -22.11
C CYS A 219 -13.75 11.45 -23.21
N GLN A 220 -13.51 12.75 -23.40
CA GLN A 220 -12.47 13.25 -24.32
C GLN A 220 -11.04 13.17 -23.74
N GLY A 221 -10.86 12.37 -22.69
CA GLY A 221 -9.65 12.26 -21.90
C GLY A 221 -9.88 12.64 -20.44
N LEU A 222 -8.92 12.31 -19.59
CA LEU A 222 -8.97 12.58 -18.14
C LEU A 222 -7.65 13.22 -17.70
N SER A 223 -7.71 14.43 -17.13
CA SER A 223 -6.53 15.12 -16.61
C SER A 223 -6.34 14.81 -15.12
N ILE A 224 -5.13 14.41 -14.75
CA ILE A 224 -4.70 14.15 -13.37
C ILE A 224 -3.40 14.93 -13.17
N GLU A 225 -3.39 15.94 -12.30
CA GLU A 225 -2.22 16.79 -12.01
C GLU A 225 -1.49 17.31 -13.28
N GLY A 226 -2.26 17.78 -14.26
CA GLY A 226 -1.72 18.32 -15.52
C GLY A 226 -1.29 17.27 -16.55
N ARG A 227 -1.28 15.96 -16.22
CA ARG A 227 -1.12 14.88 -17.20
C ARG A 227 -2.48 14.40 -17.69
N VAL A 228 -2.65 14.35 -19.01
CA VAL A 228 -3.89 13.90 -19.64
C VAL A 228 -3.75 12.44 -20.04
N LEU A 229 -4.68 11.61 -19.61
CA LEU A 229 -4.96 10.29 -20.19
C LEU A 229 -5.81 10.51 -21.45
N PRO A 230 -5.25 10.41 -22.66
CA PRO A 230 -6.00 10.65 -23.88
C PRO A 230 -7.04 9.56 -24.13
N PRO A 231 -8.14 9.88 -24.84
CA PRO A 231 -9.17 8.90 -25.18
C PRO A 231 -8.67 7.85 -26.19
N THR A 232 -7.62 8.17 -26.95
CA THR A 232 -7.00 7.26 -27.93
C THR A 232 -6.44 5.99 -27.28
N LEU A 233 -6.08 6.02 -26.00
CA LEU A 233 -5.64 4.84 -25.25
C LEU A 233 -6.65 3.69 -25.31
N THR A 234 -7.95 4.00 -25.36
CA THR A 234 -9.00 2.97 -25.43
C THR A 234 -9.17 2.36 -26.81
N ARG A 235 -8.66 3.04 -27.85
CA ARG A 235 -8.64 2.53 -29.24
C ARG A 235 -7.42 1.66 -29.51
N GLU A 236 -6.33 1.93 -28.80
CA GLU A 236 -5.05 1.22 -28.97
C GLU A 236 -4.88 0.02 -28.02
N MET A 237 -5.62 -0.01 -26.91
CA MET A 237 -5.50 -1.04 -25.86
C MET A 237 -6.87 -1.49 -25.35
N THR A 238 -6.93 -2.72 -24.84
CA THR A 238 -8.15 -3.29 -24.23
C THR A 238 -8.21 -3.09 -22.71
N ALA A 239 -9.42 -3.19 -22.15
CA ALA A 239 -9.69 -3.01 -20.71
C ALA A 239 -8.97 -4.02 -19.78
N GLY A 240 -8.52 -5.16 -20.33
CA GLY A 240 -7.82 -6.22 -19.60
C GLY A 240 -6.30 -6.23 -19.84
N GLU A 241 -5.77 -5.36 -20.69
CA GLU A 241 -4.35 -5.31 -20.98
C GLU A 241 -3.55 -4.68 -19.84
N LEU A 242 -2.48 -5.36 -19.43
CA LEU A 242 -1.55 -4.84 -18.42
C LEU A 242 -0.93 -3.50 -18.84
N LYS A 243 -0.68 -3.31 -20.14
CA LYS A 243 -0.09 -2.08 -20.69
C LYS A 243 -0.96 -0.85 -20.40
N PHE A 244 -2.28 -0.97 -20.53
CA PHE A 244 -3.22 0.08 -20.18
C PHE A 244 -3.16 0.40 -18.68
N ALA A 245 -3.22 -0.65 -17.85
CA ALA A 245 -3.20 -0.50 -16.40
C ALA A 245 -1.91 0.18 -15.90
N LEU A 246 -0.76 -0.22 -16.44
CA LEU A 246 0.54 0.41 -16.15
C LEU A 246 0.61 1.87 -16.60
N HIS A 247 -0.06 2.24 -17.70
CA HIS A 247 -0.11 3.62 -18.15
C HIS A 247 -0.92 4.49 -17.20
N VAL A 248 -2.10 4.02 -16.77
CA VAL A 248 -2.91 4.70 -15.74
C VAL A 248 -2.12 4.82 -14.43
N GLU A 249 -1.45 3.75 -14.00
CA GLU A 249 -0.63 3.78 -12.78
C GLU A 249 0.54 4.77 -12.91
N THR A 250 1.18 4.87 -14.08
CA THR A 250 2.26 5.84 -14.32
C THR A 250 1.77 7.28 -14.18
N VAL A 251 0.53 7.56 -14.60
CA VAL A 251 -0.09 8.88 -14.37
C VAL A 251 -0.39 9.10 -12.89
N LEU A 252 -0.95 8.11 -12.18
CA LEU A 252 -1.19 8.22 -10.73
C LEU A 252 0.10 8.37 -9.91
N ASN A 253 1.20 7.76 -10.36
CA ASN A 253 2.52 7.86 -9.74
C ASN A 253 3.15 9.26 -9.88
N THR A 254 2.57 10.16 -10.70
CA THR A 254 3.00 11.58 -10.71
C THR A 254 2.65 12.30 -9.42
N ILE A 255 1.65 11.82 -8.69
CA ILE A 255 1.28 12.34 -7.38
C ILE A 255 2.29 11.81 -6.36
N PRO A 256 3.10 12.68 -5.71
CA PRO A 256 4.15 12.21 -4.81
C PRO A 256 3.59 11.75 -3.47
N GLN A 257 2.55 12.40 -2.93
CA GLN A 257 1.97 12.05 -1.64
C GLN A 257 1.06 10.80 -1.77
N PRO A 258 1.33 9.70 -1.04
CA PRO A 258 0.53 8.49 -1.15
C PRO A 258 -0.94 8.69 -0.74
N GLU A 259 -1.20 9.52 0.26
CA GLU A 259 -2.56 9.80 0.74
C GLU A 259 -3.41 10.50 -0.31
N TYR A 260 -2.81 11.46 -1.00
CA TYR A 260 -3.47 12.20 -2.06
C TYR A 260 -3.65 11.33 -3.31
N ARG A 261 -2.68 10.48 -3.62
CA ARG A 261 -2.82 9.45 -4.68
C ARG A 261 -4.03 8.56 -4.42
N GLN A 262 -4.20 8.08 -3.18
CA GLN A 262 -5.35 7.24 -2.84
C GLN A 262 -6.67 8.01 -2.86
N LEU A 263 -6.67 9.27 -2.42
CA LEU A 263 -7.85 10.13 -2.53
C LEU A 263 -8.29 10.31 -3.99
N MET A 264 -7.32 10.45 -4.91
CA MET A 264 -7.61 10.53 -6.34
C MET A 264 -8.21 9.23 -6.87
N VAL A 265 -7.69 8.06 -6.48
CA VAL A 265 -8.27 6.76 -6.82
C VAL A 265 -9.72 6.65 -6.34
N GLU A 266 -10.01 7.03 -5.10
CA GLU A 266 -11.36 7.04 -4.54
C GLU A 266 -12.30 8.00 -5.31
N ALA A 267 -11.83 9.20 -5.63
CA ALA A 267 -12.61 10.18 -6.40
C ALA A 267 -12.93 9.67 -7.82
N MET A 268 -11.96 9.05 -8.48
CA MET A 268 -12.16 8.43 -9.79
C MET A 268 -13.16 7.28 -9.73
N MET A 269 -13.15 6.46 -8.68
CA MET A 269 -14.14 5.40 -8.47
C MET A 269 -15.56 5.98 -8.36
N VAL A 270 -15.74 7.05 -7.60
CA VAL A 270 -17.05 7.74 -7.52
C VAL A 270 -17.48 8.26 -8.88
N LEU A 271 -16.56 8.84 -9.64
CA LEU A 271 -16.84 9.35 -10.98
C LEU A 271 -17.24 8.22 -11.95
N MET A 272 -16.59 7.05 -11.88
CA MET A 272 -16.99 5.86 -12.66
C MET A 272 -18.41 5.42 -12.31
N ILE A 273 -18.74 5.34 -11.02
CA ILE A 273 -20.09 4.97 -10.55
C ILE A 273 -21.14 5.95 -11.08
N LEU A 274 -20.86 7.26 -11.03
CA LEU A 274 -21.79 8.29 -11.51
C LEU A 274 -22.04 8.19 -13.02
N VAL A 275 -20.99 7.93 -13.80
CA VAL A 275 -21.10 7.79 -15.25
C VAL A 275 -21.89 6.52 -15.62
N ASP A 276 -21.68 5.42 -14.91
CA ASP A 276 -22.45 4.19 -15.15
C ASP A 276 -23.91 4.30 -14.69
N TYR A 277 -24.18 5.10 -13.65
CA TYR A 277 -25.55 5.37 -13.19
C TYR A 277 -26.35 6.17 -14.22
N LYS A 278 -25.75 7.21 -14.81
CA LYS A 278 -26.41 8.02 -15.87
C LYS A 278 -26.79 7.20 -17.11
N VAL A 279 -26.02 6.15 -17.44
CA VAL A 279 -26.32 5.28 -18.58
C VAL A 279 -27.54 4.38 -18.31
N ARG A 280 -27.73 3.92 -17.06
CA ARG A 280 -28.87 3.06 -16.69
C ARG A 280 -30.16 3.84 -16.43
N GLY A 281 -30.07 5.10 -16.04
CA GLY A 281 -31.23 5.95 -15.72
C GLY A 281 -32.01 6.51 -16.92
N TRP A 282 -31.50 6.36 -18.15
CA TRP A 282 -32.10 6.97 -19.35
C TRP A 282 -32.43 6.00 -20.50
N SER A 283 -32.47 4.69 -20.25
CA SER A 283 -33.25 3.79 -21.11
C SER A 283 -34.75 3.99 -20.86
N ILE A 284 -35.25 5.19 -21.19
CA ILE A 284 -36.66 5.37 -21.50
C ILE A 284 -36.81 4.85 -22.93
N THR A 285 -37.49 3.71 -23.02
CA THR A 285 -38.08 3.13 -24.21
C THR A 285 -38.51 4.21 -25.19
N ARG A 286 -37.91 4.22 -26.38
CA ARG A 286 -38.53 4.77 -27.58
C ARG A 286 -38.86 3.62 -28.50
#